data_AF-A0A8T1D0V1-F1
#
_entry.id   AF-A0A8T1D0V1-F1
#
_cell.length_a   1.000
_cell.length_b   1.000
_cell.length_c   1.000
_cell.angle_alpha   90.00
_cell.angle_beta   90.00
_cell.angle_gamma   90.00
#
_symmetry.space_group_name_H-M   'P 1'
#
loop_
_entity.id
_entity.type
_entity.pdbx_description
1 polymer ?
#
loop_
_entity_poly.entity_id
_entity_poly.type
_entity_poly.pdbx_seq_one_letter_code
_entity_poly.pdbx_strand_id
1 'polypeptide(L)' 'MVNRYVKLLEFIQDDDDLAEYLPSPAPNRTLCKLLEDLKKIESVSKELQSKSVSIASMLS' A
#
# COMPACT_ATOMS: atom_id res chain seq x y z
N MET A 1 7.33 -0.25 4.76
CA MET A 1 8.26 0.68 4.09
C MET A 1 7.66 1.35 2.86
N VAL A 2 7.04 0.63 1.92
CA VAL A 2 6.43 1.21 0.70
C VAL A 2 5.39 2.30 0.98
N ASN A 3 4.48 2.09 1.94
CA ASN A 3 3.51 3.12 2.34
C ASN A 3 4.17 4.42 2.84
N ARG A 4 5.32 4.32 3.53
CA ARG A 4 6.07 5.50 4.00
C ARG A 4 6.71 6.22 2.83
N TYR A 5 7.29 5.49 1.88
CA TYR A 5 7.84 6.05 0.65
C TYR A 5 6.77 6.81 -0.14
N VAL A 6 5.61 6.20 -0.43
CA VAL A 6 4.56 6.85 -1.22
C VAL A 6 4.01 8.10 -0.53
N LYS A 7 3.85 8.08 0.79
CA LYS A 7 3.45 9.28 1.55
C LYS A 7 4.49 10.39 1.49
N LEU A 8 5.78 10.04 1.54
CA LEU A 8 6.85 11.03 1.42
C LEU A 8 6.91 11.60 0.00
N LEU A 9 6.63 10.77 -1.01
CA LEU A 9 6.62 11.17 -2.41
C LEU A 9 5.70 12.38 -2.65
N GLU A 10 4.54 12.44 -1.99
CA GLU A 10 3.58 13.57 -2.05
C GLU A 10 4.20 14.93 -1.67
N PHE A 11 5.27 14.95 -0.88
CA PHE A 11 5.93 16.18 -0.42
C PHE A 11 7.19 16.52 -1.20
N ILE A 12 7.83 15.54 -1.84
CA ILE A 12 9.15 15.69 -2.46
C ILE A 12 9.11 15.67 -3.99
N GLN A 13 7.99 15.25 -4.60
CA GLN A 13 7.88 15.12 -6.05
C GLN A 13 8.02 16.45 -6.82
N ASP A 14 7.72 17.57 -6.16
CA ASP A 14 7.76 18.92 -6.74
C ASP A 14 8.98 19.71 -6.24
N ASP A 15 9.88 19.06 -5.50
CA ASP A 15 11.10 19.65 -4.96
C ASP A 15 12.30 19.29 -5.87
N ASP A 16 12.72 20.27 -6.68
CA ASP A 16 13.81 20.12 -7.64
C ASP A 16 15.14 19.75 -6.97
N ASP A 17 15.38 20.18 -5.72
CA ASP A 17 16.59 19.84 -4.96
C ASP A 17 16.59 18.37 -4.54
N LEU A 18 15.41 17.75 -4.45
CA LEU A 18 15.24 16.37 -4.04
C LEU A 18 15.06 15.38 -5.21
N ALA A 19 14.90 15.88 -6.44
CA ALA A 19 14.63 15.07 -7.62
C ALA A 19 15.70 14.01 -7.89
N GLU A 20 16.97 14.29 -7.56
CA GLU A 20 18.10 13.36 -7.75
C GLU A 20 18.06 12.15 -6.80
N TYR A 21 17.36 12.27 -5.66
CA TYR A 21 17.23 11.20 -4.67
C TYR A 21 16.05 10.27 -4.96
N LEU A 22 15.19 10.64 -5.91
CA LEU A 22 14.05 9.83 -6.30
C LEU A 22 14.51 8.64 -7.17
N PRO A 23 13.90 7.46 -6.98
CA PRO A 23 14.11 6.38 -7.92
C PRO A 23 13.59 6.77 -9.30
N SER A 24 14.15 6.16 -10.34
CA SER A 24 13.72 6.44 -11.70
C SER A 24 12.22 6.15 -11.89
N PRO A 25 11.56 6.76 -12.91
CA PRO A 25 10.11 6.69 -13.04
C PRO A 25 9.52 5.28 -13.08
N ALA A 26 10.25 4.30 -13.61
CA ALA A 26 9.78 2.92 -13.71
C ALA A 26 9.69 2.21 -12.33
N PRO A 27 10.78 2.12 -11.53
CA PRO A 27 10.70 1.66 -10.15
C PRO A 27 9.69 2.43 -9.30
N ASN A 28 9.57 3.75 -9.49
CA ASN A 28 8.60 4.55 -8.75
C ASN A 28 7.15 4.10 -9.01
N ARG A 29 6.77 3.92 -10.29
CA ARG A 29 5.47 3.35 -10.67
C ARG A 29 5.25 1.95 -10.09
N THR A 30 6.28 1.11 -10.07
CA THR A 30 6.21 -0.23 -9.47
C THR A 30 5.91 -0.17 -7.97
N LEU A 31 6.54 0.75 -7.23
CA LEU A 31 6.29 0.94 -5.79
C LEU A 31 4.86 1.43 -5.52
N CYS A 32 4.34 2.36 -6.31
CA CYS A 32 2.96 2.82 -6.19
C CYS A 32 1.95 1.69 -6.44
N LYS A 33 2.15 0.92 -7.51
CA LYS A 33 1.30 -0.25 -7.82
C LYS A 33 1.36 -1.31 -6.74
N LEU A 34 2.55 -1.58 -6.20
CA LEU A 34 2.72 -2.52 -5.08
C LEU A 34 1.91 -2.09 -3.86
N LEU A 35 1.87 -0.79 -3.54
CA LEU A 35 1.06 -0.30 -2.42
C LEU A 35 -0.45 -0.54 -2.66
N GLU A 36 -0.93 -0.32 -3.89
CA GLU A 36 -2.33 -0.60 -4.24
C GLU A 36 -2.67 -2.07 -4.08
N ASP A 37 -1.80 -2.96 -4.56
CA ASP A 37 -2.02 -4.40 -4.46
C ASP A 37 -1.99 -4.88 -3.00
N LEU A 38 -1.08 -4.34 -2.17
CA LEU A 38 -1.06 -4.61 -0.73
C LEU A 38 -2.36 -4.16 -0.03
N LYS A 39 -2.91 -3.00 -0.38
CA LYS A 39 -4.20 -2.52 0.16
C LYS A 39 -5.35 -3.45 -0.22
N LYS A 40 -5.38 -3.96 -1.46
CA LYS A 40 -6.39 -4.94 -1.91
C LYS A 40 -6.28 -6.24 -1.12
N ILE A 41 -5.07 -6.75 -0.95
CA ILE A 41 -4.80 -7.98 -0.17
C ILE A 41 -5.25 -7.79 1.28
N GLU A 42 -4.93 -6.65 1.90
CA GLU A 42 -5.39 -6.33 3.26
C GLU A 42 -6.92 -6.30 3.36
N SER A 43 -7.61 -5.67 2.39
CA SER A 43 -9.06 -5.63 2.33
C SER A 43 -9.68 -7.03 2.22
N VAL A 44 -9.19 -7.86 1.30
CA VAL A 44 -9.67 -9.24 1.10
C VAL A 44 -9.40 -10.08 2.35
N SER A 45 -8.23 -9.92 2.98
CA SER A 45 -7.88 -10.61 4.21
C SER A 45 -8.84 -10.26 5.36
N LYS A 46 -9.15 -8.97 5.53
CA LYS A 46 -10.14 -8.50 6.52
C LYS A 46 -11.54 -9.06 6.25
N GLU A 47 -11.97 -9.07 4.99
CA GLU A 47 -13.28 -9.62 4.60
C GLU A 47 -13.37 -11.13 4.90
N LEU A 48 -12.35 -11.91 4.52
CA LEU A 48 -12.31 -13.35 4.78
C LEU A 48 -12.30 -13.66 6.27
N GLN A 49 -11.52 -12.92 7.06
CA GLN A 49 -11.48 -13.07 8.52
C GLN A 49 -12.83 -12.70 9.16
N SER A 50 -13.51 -11.65 8.69
CA SER A 50 -14.83 -11.29 9.21
C SER A 50 -15.86 -12.40 8.97
N LYS A 51 -15.83 -13.03 7.78
CA LYS A 51 -16.73 -14.15 7.43
C LYS A 51 -16.41 -15.40 8.25
N SER A 52 -15.13 -15.73 8.47
CA SER A 52 -14.76 -16.89 9.27
C SER A 52 -15.10 -16.72 10.75
N VAL A 53 -14.86 -15.53 11.32
CA VAL A 53 -15.27 -15.19 12.70
C VAL A 53 -16.79 -15.25 12.83
N SER A 54 -17.55 -14.75 11.85
CA SER A 54 -19.01 -14.83 11.84
C SER A 54 -19.50 -16.28 11.93
N ILE A 55 -18.93 -17.19 11.13
CA ILE A 55 -19.33 -18.61 11.15
C ILE A 55 -18.96 -19.28 12.48
N ALA A 56 -17.74 -19.04 12.98
CA ALA A 56 -17.30 -19.61 14.26
C ALA A 56 -18.16 -19.14 15.43
N SER A 57 -18.62 -17.88 15.41
CA SER A 57 -19.52 -17.34 16.44
C SER A 57 -20.95 -17.88 16.39
N MET A 58 -21.41 -18.36 15.22
CA MET A 58 -22.74 -18.98 15.09
C MET A 58 -22.78 -20.45 15.53
N LEU A 59 -21.62 -21.08 15.72
CA LEU A 59 -21.48 -22.50 16.12
C LEU A 59 -21.12 -22.67 17.60
N SER A 60 -20.96 -21.56 18.34
CA SER A 60 -20.69 -21.48 19.79
C SER A 60 -21.97 -21.21 20.57
#